data_AF-A0A926QN55-F1
#
_entry.id   AF-A0A926QN55-F1
#
_cell.length_a   1.000
_cell.length_b   1.000
_cell.length_c   1.000
_cell.angle_alpha   90.00
_cell.angle_beta   90.00
_cell.angle_gamma   90.00
#
_symmetry.space_group_name_H-M   'P 1'
#
loop_
_entity.id
_entity.type
_entity.pdbx_description
1 polymer ?
#
loop_
_entity_poly.entity_id
_entity_poly.type
_entity_poly.pdbx_seq_one_letter_code
_entity_poly.pdbx_strand_id
1 'polypeptide(L)'
;MSKGEELFTGVVPILVELDGDVNGHKFSVSGEGEGDATYGKLTLKFICTTGKLPVPWPTLVTTLTYGVQCFSRYPDHMKQHDFFKSAMPEGYVQERTIFFKDDGNYKTRAEVKFEGDTLVNRIELKGIDFKEDGNILGHKLEYNYNSHNVYIMADKQKNGIKVNFKIRHNIEDGSVQLADHYQQNTPIGDGPVLLPDNHYLSTQSALS
;
A
#
# COMPACT_ATOMS: atom_id res chain seq x y z
N MET A 1 -11.25 9.04 -18.90
CA MET A 1 -11.89 8.70 -17.62
C MET A 1 -12.47 7.30 -17.74
N SER A 2 -12.29 6.47 -16.73
CA SER A 2 -12.80 5.09 -16.71
C SER A 2 -14.17 5.05 -16.01
N LYS A 3 -14.97 4.00 -16.22
CA LYS A 3 -16.24 3.85 -15.49
C LYS A 3 -16.03 3.74 -13.98
N GLY A 4 -14.96 3.05 -13.55
CA GLY A 4 -14.63 2.90 -12.14
C GLY A 4 -14.30 4.22 -11.43
N GLU A 5 -13.99 5.30 -12.16
CA GLU A 5 -13.80 6.63 -11.57
C GLU A 5 -15.08 7.19 -10.91
N GLU A 6 -16.25 6.84 -11.42
CA GLU A 6 -17.55 7.31 -10.90
C GLU A 6 -17.76 6.87 -9.44
N LEU A 7 -17.17 5.74 -9.04
CA LEU A 7 -17.22 5.18 -7.68
C LEU A 7 -16.42 6.01 -6.65
N PHE A 8 -15.60 6.96 -7.10
CA PHE A 8 -14.71 7.75 -6.23
C PHE A 8 -14.99 9.26 -6.28
N THR A 9 -16.20 9.64 -6.70
CA THR A 9 -16.62 11.06 -6.80
C THR A 9 -16.95 11.70 -5.44
N GLY A 10 -17.04 10.90 -4.38
CA GLY A 10 -17.27 11.35 -3.01
C GLY A 10 -16.40 10.60 -2.00
N VAL A 11 -16.78 10.72 -0.72
CA VAL A 11 -16.14 9.99 0.37
C VAL A 11 -16.57 8.52 0.30
N VAL A 12 -15.59 7.62 0.33
CA VAL A 12 -15.81 6.17 0.29
C VAL A 12 -15.29 5.55 1.58
N PRO A 13 -16.09 4.74 2.30
CA PRO A 13 -15.62 4.00 3.46
C PRO A 13 -14.59 2.95 3.06
N ILE A 14 -13.58 2.75 3.90
CA ILE A 14 -12.47 1.82 3.68
C ILE A 14 -12.40 0.82 4.82
N LEU A 15 -12.21 -0.45 4.46
CA LEU A 15 -11.84 -1.52 5.37
C LEU A 15 -10.49 -2.10 4.92
N VAL A 16 -9.58 -2.28 5.86
CA VAL A 16 -8.28 -2.94 5.63
C VAL A 16 -8.16 -4.10 6.60
N GLU A 17 -7.78 -5.26 6.09
CA GLU A 17 -7.48 -6.44 6.90
C GLU A 17 -6.14 -7.00 6.47
N LEU A 18 -5.29 -7.31 7.44
CA LEU A 18 -4.00 -7.92 7.21
C LEU A 18 -3.81 -9.10 8.15
N ASP A 19 -3.47 -10.25 7.58
CA ASP A 19 -2.91 -11.38 8.29
C ASP A 19 -1.41 -11.49 7.98
N GLY A 20 -0.61 -11.44 9.04
CA GLY A 20 0.83 -11.31 8.98
C GLY A 20 1.56 -12.40 9.74
N ASP A 21 2.71 -12.80 9.21
CA ASP A 21 3.67 -13.68 9.87
C ASP A 21 5.08 -13.16 9.57
N VAL A 22 5.81 -12.70 10.58
CA VAL A 22 7.21 -12.25 10.43
C VAL A 22 8.07 -13.12 11.33
N ASN A 23 9.01 -13.89 10.76
CA ASN A 23 9.84 -14.84 11.50
C ASN A 23 9.05 -15.83 12.39
N GLY A 24 7.80 -16.15 12.04
CA GLY A 24 6.93 -17.01 12.85
C GLY A 24 6.09 -16.26 13.88
N HIS A 25 6.32 -14.97 14.10
CA HIS A 25 5.45 -14.10 14.89
C HIS A 25 4.20 -13.76 14.09
N LYS A 26 3.10 -14.48 14.36
CA LYS A 26 1.80 -14.23 13.74
C LYS A 26 1.11 -13.02 14.36
N PHE A 27 0.50 -12.19 13.52
CA PHE A 27 -0.29 -11.05 13.95
C PHE A 27 -1.37 -10.72 12.93
N SER A 28 -2.41 -10.01 13.38
CA SER A 28 -3.44 -9.48 12.48
C SER A 28 -3.66 -7.99 12.75
N VAL A 29 -3.93 -7.23 11.69
CA VAL A 29 -4.25 -5.79 11.75
C VAL A 29 -5.59 -5.57 11.06
N SER A 30 -6.49 -4.84 11.74
CA SER A 30 -7.72 -4.31 11.15
C SER A 30 -7.64 -2.79 11.09
N GLY A 31 -8.08 -2.22 9.98
CA GLY A 31 -8.12 -0.78 9.75
C GLY A 31 -9.46 -0.34 9.20
N GLU A 32 -9.99 0.75 9.74
CA GLU A 32 -11.23 1.37 9.27
C GLU A 32 -11.04 2.87 9.08
N GLY A 33 -11.81 3.44 8.15
CA GLY A 33 -11.85 4.88 7.91
C GLY A 33 -12.43 5.22 6.56
N GLU A 34 -11.90 6.25 5.93
CA GLU A 34 -12.48 6.81 4.71
C GLU A 34 -11.40 7.36 3.76
N GLY A 35 -11.75 7.39 2.47
CA GLY A 35 -10.95 8.01 1.43
C GLY A 35 -11.75 8.96 0.57
N ASP A 36 -11.11 10.02 0.13
CA ASP A 36 -11.65 11.01 -0.80
C ASP A 36 -10.65 11.23 -1.93
N ALA A 37 -10.93 10.65 -3.10
CA ALA A 37 -10.05 10.72 -4.25
C ALA A 37 -10.07 12.10 -4.94
N THR A 38 -11.10 12.91 -4.71
CA THR A 38 -11.19 14.28 -5.24
C THR A 38 -10.10 15.16 -4.62
N TYR A 39 -9.79 14.94 -3.33
CA TYR A 39 -8.72 15.65 -2.63
C TYR A 39 -7.43 14.84 -2.50
N GLY A 40 -7.44 13.55 -2.83
CA GLY A 40 -6.29 12.67 -2.67
C GLY A 40 -5.98 12.38 -1.20
N LYS A 41 -7.03 12.24 -0.38
CA LYS A 41 -6.94 12.16 1.08
C LYS A 41 -7.42 10.80 1.60
N LEU A 42 -6.72 10.31 2.61
CA LEU A 42 -7.05 9.11 3.36
C LEU A 42 -7.02 9.43 4.85
N THR A 43 -7.98 8.91 5.61
CA THR A 43 -7.97 8.93 7.08
C THR A 43 -8.31 7.53 7.56
N LEU A 44 -7.38 6.85 8.23
CA LEU A 44 -7.52 5.46 8.66
C LEU A 44 -6.99 5.27 10.07
N LYS A 45 -7.68 4.45 10.86
CA LYS A 45 -7.21 3.99 12.17
C LYS A 45 -6.95 2.50 12.10
N PHE A 46 -5.74 2.08 12.49
CA PHE A 46 -5.34 0.67 12.51
C PHE A 46 -5.22 0.14 13.93
N ILE A 47 -5.60 -1.12 14.12
CA ILE A 47 -5.55 -1.83 15.39
C ILE A 47 -4.90 -3.19 15.14
N CYS A 48 -3.86 -3.53 15.90
CA CYS A 48 -3.36 -4.89 15.97
C CYS A 48 -4.32 -5.72 16.83
N THR A 49 -5.06 -6.63 16.22
CA THR A 49 -6.14 -7.37 16.88
C THR A 49 -5.63 -8.58 17.68
N THR A 50 -4.36 -8.94 17.49
CA THR A 50 -3.68 -10.04 18.18
C THR A 50 -2.77 -9.59 19.32
N GLY A 51 -2.89 -8.33 19.75
CA GLY A 51 -2.09 -7.77 20.86
C GLY A 51 -0.95 -6.87 20.40
N LYS A 52 0.25 -7.06 20.93
CA LYS A 52 1.42 -6.25 20.54
C LYS A 52 1.85 -6.60 19.11
N LEU A 53 1.95 -5.59 18.26
CA LEU A 53 2.48 -5.75 16.91
C LEU A 53 3.97 -6.16 16.98
N PRO A 54 4.43 -7.21 16.27
CA PRO A 54 5.82 -7.69 16.35
C PRO A 54 6.81 -6.86 15.51
N VAL A 55 6.32 -5.85 14.80
CA VAL A 55 7.11 -4.97 13.94
C VAL A 55 6.69 -3.51 14.16
N PRO A 56 7.51 -2.51 13.78
CA PRO A 56 7.13 -1.12 13.93
C PRO A 56 6.04 -0.75 12.93
N TRP A 57 5.03 -0.01 13.39
CA TRP A 57 3.94 0.51 12.55
C TRP A 57 4.40 1.18 11.25
N PRO A 58 5.45 2.01 11.22
CA PRO A 58 5.95 2.62 9.98
C PRO A 58 6.27 1.60 8.88
N THR A 59 6.71 0.38 9.22
CA THR A 59 7.05 -0.66 8.22
C THR A 59 5.84 -1.21 7.49
N LEU A 60 4.62 -1.04 8.04
CA LEU A 60 3.38 -1.55 7.47
C LEU A 60 2.60 -0.50 6.67
N VAL A 61 2.96 0.79 6.76
CA VAL A 61 2.22 1.89 6.13
C VAL A 61 2.00 1.65 4.63
N THR A 62 3.04 1.27 3.88
CA THR A 62 2.89 1.00 2.43
C THR A 62 1.98 -0.18 2.16
N THR A 63 2.05 -1.22 2.97
CA THR A 63 1.21 -2.41 2.81
C THR A 63 -0.26 -2.10 3.11
N LEU A 64 -0.53 -1.31 4.15
CA LEU A 64 -1.87 -0.98 4.61
C LEU A 64 -2.54 0.12 3.78
N THR A 65 -1.87 1.25 3.53
CA THR A 65 -2.48 2.46 2.93
C THR A 65 -2.06 2.68 1.47
N TYR A 66 -0.87 2.22 1.08
CA TYR A 66 -0.47 2.26 -0.34
C TYR A 66 -1.03 1.04 -1.07
N GLY A 67 -1.81 0.18 -0.41
CA GLY A 67 -2.73 -0.74 -1.06
C GLY A 67 -3.95 -0.06 -1.66
N VAL A 68 -4.39 1.08 -1.12
CA VAL A 68 -5.58 1.78 -1.59
C VAL A 68 -5.22 3.00 -2.47
N GLN A 69 -4.25 2.81 -3.37
CA GLN A 69 -3.77 3.87 -4.29
C GLN A 69 -4.85 4.39 -5.26
N CYS A 70 -5.99 3.71 -5.35
CA CYS A 70 -7.21 4.21 -6.00
C CYS A 70 -7.70 5.55 -5.44
N PHE A 71 -7.33 5.93 -4.21
CA PHE A 71 -7.64 7.26 -3.65
C PHE A 71 -6.65 8.36 -4.04
N SER A 72 -5.65 8.07 -4.88
CA SER A 72 -4.75 9.10 -5.40
C SER A 72 -5.50 10.10 -6.27
N ARG A 73 -5.22 11.39 -6.11
CA ARG A 73 -5.79 12.43 -6.97
C ARG A 73 -5.00 12.56 -8.27
N TYR A 74 -5.55 12.02 -9.35
CA TYR A 74 -5.05 12.26 -10.69
C TYR A 74 -5.61 13.59 -11.22
N PRO A 75 -4.76 14.54 -11.66
CA PRO A 75 -5.23 15.74 -12.37
C PRO A 75 -6.07 15.38 -13.59
N ASP A 76 -6.99 16.26 -14.01
CA ASP A 76 -7.93 15.98 -15.12
C ASP A 76 -7.24 15.48 -16.40
N HIS A 77 -6.12 16.11 -16.76
CA HIS A 77 -5.32 15.74 -17.94
C HIS A 77 -4.49 14.46 -17.76
N MET A 78 -4.53 13.83 -16.60
CA MET A 78 -3.84 12.57 -16.29
C MET A 78 -4.81 11.42 -15.97
N LYS A 79 -6.13 11.64 -15.98
CA LYS A 79 -7.11 10.60 -15.63
C LYS A 79 -7.08 9.40 -16.57
N GLN A 80 -6.56 9.54 -17.79
CA GLN A 80 -6.29 8.43 -18.71
C GLN A 80 -5.15 7.50 -18.26
N HIS A 81 -4.43 7.85 -17.19
CA HIS A 81 -3.34 7.07 -16.60
C HIS A 81 -3.71 6.47 -15.24
N ASP A 82 -4.97 6.57 -14.82
CA ASP A 82 -5.42 6.03 -13.53
C ASP A 82 -5.82 4.56 -13.65
N PHE A 83 -4.83 3.67 -13.58
CA PHE A 83 -5.03 2.23 -13.58
C PHE A 83 -5.93 1.80 -12.41
N PHE A 84 -5.66 2.32 -11.21
CA PHE A 84 -6.26 1.85 -9.96
C PHE A 84 -7.78 2.00 -9.95
N LYS A 85 -8.29 3.17 -10.36
CA LYS A 85 -9.75 3.36 -10.47
C LYS A 85 -10.34 2.61 -11.65
N SER A 86 -9.59 2.45 -12.75
CA SER A 86 -10.10 1.76 -13.94
C SER A 86 -10.37 0.27 -13.74
N ALA A 87 -9.72 -0.35 -12.76
CA ALA A 87 -9.93 -1.75 -12.42
C ALA A 87 -11.15 -1.99 -11.50
N MET A 88 -11.80 -0.93 -11.01
CA MET A 88 -12.94 -1.03 -10.08
C MET A 88 -14.27 -1.16 -10.84
N PRO A 89 -15.28 -1.86 -10.28
CA PRO A 89 -15.37 -2.36 -8.90
C PRO A 89 -14.71 -3.72 -8.62
N GLU A 90 -14.43 -4.54 -9.64
CA GLU A 90 -13.86 -5.89 -9.51
C GLU A 90 -12.51 -5.87 -8.79
N GLY A 91 -11.75 -4.80 -8.99
CA GLY A 91 -10.55 -4.47 -8.26
C GLY A 91 -9.27 -4.98 -8.90
N TYR A 92 -8.20 -4.94 -8.11
CA TYR A 92 -6.88 -5.41 -8.52
C TYR A 92 -6.22 -6.22 -7.40
N VAL A 93 -5.37 -7.15 -7.83
CA VAL A 93 -4.38 -7.78 -6.95
C VAL A 93 -3.17 -6.85 -6.89
N GLN A 94 -2.63 -6.63 -5.70
CA GLN A 94 -1.37 -5.93 -5.49
C GLN A 94 -0.39 -6.83 -4.76
N GLU A 95 0.75 -7.08 -5.39
CA GLU A 95 1.83 -7.89 -4.84
C GLU A 95 3.06 -7.03 -4.60
N ARG A 96 3.75 -7.22 -3.47
CA ARG A 96 5.03 -6.57 -3.21
C ARG A 96 6.09 -7.54 -2.70
N THR A 97 7.34 -7.22 -3.03
CA THR A 97 8.49 -7.62 -2.22
C THR A 97 9.17 -6.36 -1.70
N ILE A 98 9.40 -6.32 -0.38
CA ILE A 98 9.98 -5.18 0.32
C ILE A 98 11.27 -5.65 1.01
N PHE A 99 12.42 -5.20 0.53
CA PHE A 99 13.72 -5.56 1.10
C PHE A 99 14.18 -4.50 2.09
N PHE A 100 14.33 -4.87 3.35
CA PHE A 100 14.95 -4.00 4.35
C PHE A 100 16.46 -4.17 4.23
N LYS A 101 17.17 -3.08 3.90
CA LYS A 101 18.62 -3.13 3.72
C LYS A 101 19.29 -3.66 5.00
N ASP A 102 20.19 -4.63 4.83
CA ASP A 102 20.93 -5.29 5.90
C ASP A 102 20.05 -6.01 6.95
N ASP A 103 18.80 -6.35 6.60
CA ASP A 103 17.82 -7.04 7.45
C ASP A 103 16.93 -7.96 6.56
N GLY A 104 15.77 -8.39 7.07
CA GLY A 104 14.84 -9.28 6.38
C GLY A 104 14.06 -8.65 5.22
N ASN A 105 13.08 -9.38 4.70
CA ASN A 105 12.18 -8.92 3.65
C ASN A 105 10.72 -9.29 3.90
N TYR A 106 9.80 -8.44 3.45
CA TYR A 106 8.38 -8.78 3.35
C TYR A 106 8.03 -9.23 1.93
N LYS A 107 7.14 -10.21 1.84
CA LYS A 107 6.33 -10.51 0.66
C LYS A 107 4.88 -10.31 1.01
N THR A 108 4.15 -9.59 0.16
CA THR A 108 2.73 -9.33 0.38
C THR A 108 1.92 -9.62 -0.87
N ARG A 109 0.70 -10.10 -0.66
CA ARG A 109 -0.34 -10.20 -1.68
C ARG A 109 -1.60 -9.60 -1.09
N ALA A 110 -2.20 -8.66 -1.82
CA ALA A 110 -3.41 -7.99 -1.40
C ALA A 110 -4.46 -8.00 -2.53
N GLU A 111 -5.73 -8.07 -2.16
CA GLU A 111 -6.86 -7.83 -3.06
C GLU A 111 -7.55 -6.54 -2.64
N VAL A 112 -7.72 -5.64 -3.60
CA VAL A 112 -8.31 -4.32 -3.40
C VAL A 112 -9.50 -4.18 -4.31
N LYS A 113 -10.71 -4.18 -3.75
CA LYS A 113 -11.98 -4.25 -4.49
C LYS A 113 -13.13 -3.64 -3.70
N PHE A 114 -14.22 -3.33 -4.38
CA PHE A 114 -15.45 -2.95 -3.68
C PHE A 114 -16.19 -4.19 -3.17
N GLU A 115 -16.64 -4.13 -1.91
CA GLU A 115 -17.60 -5.06 -1.31
C GLU A 115 -18.81 -4.24 -0.85
N GLY A 116 -19.84 -4.17 -1.70
CA GLY A 116 -20.91 -3.18 -1.54
C GLY A 116 -20.37 -1.77 -1.74
N ASP A 117 -20.65 -0.87 -0.80
CA ASP A 117 -20.22 0.53 -0.85
C ASP A 117 -18.85 0.77 -0.20
N THR A 118 -18.20 -0.29 0.32
CA THR A 118 -16.91 -0.21 1.01
C THR A 118 -15.78 -0.67 0.10
N LEU A 119 -14.71 0.12 0.02
CA LEU A 119 -13.46 -0.31 -0.60
C LEU A 119 -12.67 -1.14 0.41
N VAL A 120 -12.46 -2.41 0.09
CA VAL A 120 -11.78 -3.37 0.98
C VAL A 120 -10.40 -3.69 0.45
N ASN A 121 -9.39 -3.67 1.32
CA ASN A 121 -8.03 -4.11 1.07
C ASN A 121 -7.68 -5.28 2.00
N ARG A 122 -7.71 -6.52 1.50
CA ARG A 122 -7.37 -7.73 2.27
C ARG A 122 -5.98 -8.20 1.91
N ILE A 123 -5.11 -8.36 2.89
CA ILE A 123 -3.66 -8.54 2.71
C ILE A 123 -3.17 -9.80 3.44
N GLU A 124 -2.34 -10.58 2.78
CA GLU A 124 -1.45 -11.56 3.39
C GLU A 124 -0.02 -11.03 3.37
N LEU A 125 0.68 -11.10 4.51
CA LEU A 125 2.07 -10.68 4.65
C LEU A 125 2.93 -11.82 5.23
N LYS A 126 4.03 -12.15 4.56
CA LYS A 126 5.08 -13.02 5.09
C LYS A 126 6.41 -12.28 5.15
N GLY A 127 6.98 -12.18 6.34
CA GLY A 127 8.32 -11.68 6.60
C GLY A 127 9.28 -12.81 6.98
N ILE A 128 10.47 -12.80 6.40
CA ILE A 128 11.52 -13.79 6.67
C ILE A 128 12.89 -13.13 6.78
N ASP A 129 13.82 -13.84 7.40
CA ASP A 129 15.24 -13.49 7.52
C ASP A 129 15.50 -12.18 8.30
N PHE A 130 14.56 -11.76 9.15
CA PHE A 130 14.76 -10.61 10.02
C PHE A 130 15.71 -10.95 11.16
N LYS A 131 16.56 -9.99 11.54
CA LYS A 131 17.43 -10.11 12.71
C LYS A 131 16.63 -9.78 13.97
N GLU A 132 16.68 -10.65 14.98
CA GLU A 132 15.97 -10.46 16.25
C GLU A 132 16.34 -9.14 16.96
N ASP A 133 17.61 -8.73 16.86
CA ASP A 133 18.12 -7.46 17.39
C ASP A 133 18.21 -6.35 16.33
N GLY A 134 17.66 -6.58 15.13
CA GLY A 134 17.61 -5.65 14.01
C GLY A 134 16.71 -4.44 14.27
N ASN A 135 16.62 -3.55 13.29
CA ASN A 135 15.80 -2.33 13.44
C ASN A 135 14.30 -2.62 13.45
N ILE A 136 13.89 -3.71 12.78
CA ILE A 136 12.49 -4.12 12.68
C ILE A 136 12.06 -4.85 13.95
N LEU A 137 12.59 -6.05 14.23
CA LEU A 137 12.17 -6.83 15.40
C LEU A 137 12.61 -6.19 16.73
N GLY A 138 13.70 -5.41 16.71
CA GLY A 138 14.15 -4.62 17.86
C GLY A 138 13.38 -3.31 18.07
N HIS A 139 12.40 -2.97 17.24
CA HIS A 139 11.57 -1.78 17.36
C HIS A 139 12.34 -0.44 17.47
N LYS A 140 13.33 -0.22 16.59
CA LYS A 140 14.22 0.96 16.66
C LYS A 140 13.84 2.11 15.73
N LEU A 141 12.70 2.00 15.04
CA LEU A 141 12.24 3.00 14.07
C LEU A 141 11.40 4.07 14.76
N GLU A 142 11.62 5.34 14.39
CA GLU A 142 10.78 6.44 14.86
C GLU A 142 9.33 6.27 14.35
N TYR A 143 8.36 6.70 15.16
CA TYR A 143 6.94 6.70 14.77
C TYR A 143 6.59 7.90 13.87
N ASN A 144 7.15 7.92 12.67
CA ASN A 144 6.87 8.91 11.63
C ASN A 144 6.96 8.28 10.23
N TYR A 145 6.69 9.08 9.21
CA TYR A 145 6.72 8.61 7.84
C TYR A 145 7.06 9.74 6.84
N ASN A 146 8.17 9.58 6.12
CA ASN A 146 8.67 10.59 5.19
C ASN A 146 7.87 10.63 3.88
N SER A 147 7.73 11.83 3.31
CA SER A 147 7.19 12.01 1.96
C SER A 147 8.05 11.32 0.91
N HIS A 148 7.43 10.77 -0.13
CA HIS A 148 8.14 10.06 -1.18
C HIS A 148 7.37 10.01 -2.50
N ASN A 149 8.13 9.76 -3.57
CA ASN A 149 7.60 9.55 -4.92
C ASN A 149 7.54 8.06 -5.24
N VAL A 150 6.38 7.63 -5.74
CA VAL A 150 6.11 6.25 -6.13
C VAL A 150 6.05 6.19 -7.66
N TYR A 151 7.07 5.61 -8.29
CA TYR A 151 7.20 5.62 -9.76
C TYR A 151 6.42 4.48 -10.39
N ILE A 152 5.51 4.79 -11.31
CA ILE A 152 4.55 3.87 -11.93
C ILE A 152 4.87 3.72 -13.42
N MET A 153 4.88 2.48 -13.89
CA MET A 153 5.08 2.10 -15.29
C MET A 153 4.04 1.05 -15.68
N ALA A 154 3.56 1.06 -16.93
CA ALA A 154 2.72 -0.01 -17.43
C ALA A 154 3.46 -1.34 -17.54
N ASP A 155 2.77 -2.43 -17.20
CA ASP A 155 3.15 -3.81 -17.48
C ASP A 155 2.16 -4.41 -18.48
N LYS A 156 2.40 -4.15 -19.76
CA LYS A 156 1.52 -4.60 -20.85
C LYS A 156 1.42 -6.13 -20.94
N GLN A 157 2.43 -6.86 -20.46
CA GLN A 157 2.43 -8.32 -20.50
C GLN A 157 1.43 -8.93 -19.52
N LYS A 158 1.19 -8.24 -18.39
CA LYS A 158 0.25 -8.67 -17.36
C LYS A 158 -1.01 -7.80 -17.27
N ASN A 159 -1.25 -6.98 -18.30
CA ASN A 159 -2.37 -6.04 -18.35
C ASN A 159 -2.48 -5.17 -17.08
N GLY A 160 -1.33 -4.71 -16.57
CA GLY A 160 -1.25 -4.10 -15.24
C GLY A 160 -0.18 -3.02 -15.14
N ILE A 161 0.34 -2.80 -13.94
CA ILE A 161 1.42 -1.85 -13.67
C ILE A 161 2.54 -2.47 -12.83
N LYS A 162 3.74 -1.92 -12.99
CA LYS A 162 4.88 -2.11 -12.09
C LYS A 162 5.21 -0.81 -11.41
N VAL A 163 5.62 -0.91 -10.15
CA VAL A 163 5.89 0.24 -9.30
C VAL A 163 7.17 -0.02 -8.51
N ASN A 164 8.07 0.96 -8.49
CA ASN A 164 9.33 0.87 -7.74
C ASN A 164 9.58 2.15 -6.96
N PHE A 165 9.99 2.02 -5.71
CA PHE A 165 10.37 3.14 -4.85
C PHE A 165 11.17 2.64 -3.65
N LYS A 166 11.82 3.56 -2.94
CA LYS A 166 12.60 3.27 -1.74
C LYS A 166 12.12 4.14 -0.60
N ILE A 167 11.73 3.50 0.50
CA ILE A 167 11.37 4.19 1.74
C ILE A 167 12.62 4.35 2.60
N ARG A 168 12.68 5.47 3.32
CA ARG A 168 13.71 5.82 4.30
C ARG A 168 13.01 5.98 5.64
N HIS A 169 13.03 4.93 6.46
CA HIS A 169 12.53 5.00 7.83
C HIS A 169 13.61 5.62 8.71
N ASN A 170 13.24 6.61 9.51
CA ASN A 170 14.14 7.19 10.49
C ASN A 170 14.32 6.20 11.66
N ILE A 171 15.53 6.12 12.18
CA ILE A 171 15.89 5.30 13.35
C ILE A 171 16.10 6.25 14.53
N GLU A 172 15.78 5.80 15.74
CA GLU A 172 15.92 6.59 16.99
C GLU A 172 17.35 7.11 17.24
N ASP A 173 18.37 6.49 16.65
CA ASP A 173 19.78 6.92 16.75
C ASP A 173 20.17 8.01 15.73
N GLY A 174 19.20 8.47 14.92
CA GLY A 174 19.39 9.46 13.86
C GLY A 174 19.86 8.90 12.52
N SER A 175 20.08 7.59 12.40
CA SER A 175 20.38 6.92 11.13
C SER A 175 19.10 6.54 10.36
N VAL A 176 19.23 5.80 9.25
CA VAL A 176 18.12 5.49 8.34
C VAL A 176 18.08 4.00 7.98
N GLN A 177 16.93 3.38 8.14
CA GLN A 177 16.62 2.06 7.60
C GLN A 177 16.00 2.21 6.21
N LEU A 178 16.65 1.64 5.19
CA LEU A 178 16.12 1.62 3.82
C LEU A 178 15.18 0.42 3.62
N ALA A 179 14.08 0.64 2.92
CA ALA A 179 13.15 -0.41 2.48
C ALA A 179 12.86 -0.27 0.97
N ASP A 180 13.44 -1.17 0.17
CA ASP A 180 13.29 -1.21 -1.29
C ASP A 180 12.01 -1.94 -1.69
N HIS A 181 11.10 -1.23 -2.35
CA HIS A 181 9.79 -1.74 -2.74
C HIS A 181 9.77 -2.07 -4.24
N TYR A 182 9.40 -3.31 -4.52
CA TYR A 182 9.05 -3.80 -5.85
C TYR A 182 7.59 -4.20 -5.82
N GLN A 183 6.76 -3.56 -6.63
CA GLN A 183 5.32 -3.73 -6.62
C GLN A 183 4.81 -4.06 -8.02
N GLN A 184 3.79 -4.91 -8.06
CA GLN A 184 3.02 -5.24 -9.24
C GLN A 184 1.53 -5.16 -8.91
N ASN A 185 0.74 -4.59 -9.82
CA ASN A 185 -0.71 -4.66 -9.75
C ASN A 185 -1.27 -5.25 -11.04
N THR A 186 -2.25 -6.15 -10.90
CA THR A 186 -2.97 -6.78 -12.01
C THR A 186 -4.47 -6.72 -11.74
N PRO A 187 -5.31 -6.44 -12.74
CA PRO A 187 -6.76 -6.41 -12.53
C PRO A 187 -7.28 -7.79 -12.12
N ILE A 188 -8.34 -7.80 -11.30
CA ILE A 188 -9.07 -9.02 -10.93
C ILE A 188 -10.07 -9.37 -12.02
N GLY A 189 -10.78 -8.37 -12.56
CA GLY A 189 -11.74 -8.55 -13.64
C GLY A 189 -11.10 -8.64 -15.04
N ASP A 190 -11.84 -9.21 -15.99
CA ASP A 190 -11.44 -9.31 -17.41
C ASP A 190 -11.76 -8.05 -18.22
N GLY A 191 -12.33 -7.02 -17.58
CA GLY A 191 -12.68 -5.76 -18.21
C GLY A 191 -11.46 -4.95 -18.69
N PRO A 192 -11.65 -4.02 -19.64
CA PRO A 192 -10.57 -3.14 -20.08
C PRO A 192 -10.12 -2.21 -18.95
N VAL A 193 -8.80 -2.05 -18.79
CA VAL A 193 -8.17 -1.15 -17.82
C VAL A 193 -7.30 -0.11 -18.52
N LEU A 194 -7.03 0.99 -17.82
CA LEU A 194 -6.13 2.04 -18.29
C LEU A 194 -4.68 1.66 -17.99
N LEU A 195 -3.86 1.51 -19.03
CA LEU A 195 -2.42 1.31 -18.89
C LEU A 195 -1.70 2.66 -19.02
N PRO A 196 -1.00 3.11 -17.96
CA PRO A 196 -0.46 4.46 -17.92
C PRO A 196 0.85 4.60 -18.71
N ASP A 197 1.12 5.82 -19.17
CA ASP A 197 2.49 6.24 -19.43
C ASP A 197 3.24 6.45 -18.10
N ASN A 198 4.57 6.54 -18.17
CA ASN A 198 5.39 6.70 -16.97
C ASN A 198 5.01 7.97 -16.20
N HIS A 199 4.73 7.82 -14.91
CA HIS A 199 4.43 8.93 -14.01
C HIS A 199 4.80 8.53 -12.58
N TYR A 200 4.49 9.39 -11.60
CA TYR A 200 4.66 9.07 -10.20
C TYR A 200 3.51 9.60 -9.36
N LEU A 201 3.31 8.99 -8.20
CA LEU A 201 2.48 9.56 -7.12
C LEU A 201 3.39 10.23 -6.10
N SER A 202 3.13 11.49 -5.80
CA SER A 202 3.74 12.19 -4.67
C SER A 202 2.89 11.95 -3.43
N THR A 203 3.49 11.38 -2.39
CA THR A 203 2.74 10.93 -1.21
C THR A 203 3.29 11.55 0.06
N GLN A 204 2.38 11.85 0.98
CA GLN A 204 2.66 12.44 2.29
C GLN A 204 1.84 11.69 3.32
N SER A 205 2.40 11.46 4.50
CA SER A 205 1.72 10.73 5.57
C SER A 205 2.08 11.35 6.91
N ALA A 206 1.09 11.46 7.78
CA ALA A 206 1.27 11.84 9.17
C ALA A 206 0.74 10.69 10.02
N LEU A 207 1.56 10.22 10.96
CA LEU A 207 1.18 9.19 11.93
C LEU A 207 0.88 9.89 13.26
N SER A 208 -0.22 9.50 13.91
CA SER A 208 -0.67 10.05 15.21
C SER A 208 -1.36 9.00 16.06
#